data_AF-A0A7R9TV73-F1
#
_entry.id   AF-A0A7R9TV73-F1
#
_cell.length_a   1.000
_cell.length_b   1.000
_cell.length_c   1.000
_cell.angle_alpha   90.00
_cell.angle_beta   90.00
_cell.angle_gamma   90.00
#
_symmetry.space_group_name_H-M   'P 1'
#
loop_
_entity.id
_entity.type
_entity.pdbx_description
1 polymer ?
#
loop_
_entity_poly.entity_id
_entity_poly.type
_entity_poly.pdbx_seq_one_letter_code
_entity_poly.pdbx_strand_id
1 'polypeptide(L)'
;MRDPPSSATLPAAPATGGAGEAPYAGEGDTGVHTVFSAECNGYFDWQSLALRRSFEASGMAGGLTRLLACPADRVEAYSASGRLSLVHSFVHEPASRYDPEDYYPSYNKPASVAAFLRSPSGARRSAALFGGFRYVVVMDADMVVRRAFDPVALGARAGHAVGGAYAYLVGTENGLVDRFLPAPAPGANAGSPRAYAPLARVGGRV
;
A
#
# COMPACT_ATOMS: atom_id res chain seq x y z
N MET A 1 47.61 23.59 -2.82
CA MET A 1 46.96 23.11 -1.59
C MET A 1 46.28 24.33 -0.98
N ARG A 2 44.96 24.47 -1.15
CA ARG A 2 44.17 25.60 -0.64
C ARG A 2 43.31 25.05 0.49
N ASP A 3 43.35 25.69 1.65
CA ASP A 3 42.54 25.32 2.81
C ASP A 3 41.04 25.48 2.51
N PRO A 4 40.17 24.62 3.08
CA PRO A 4 38.74 24.75 2.95
C PRO A 4 38.20 25.91 3.82
N PRO A 5 37.12 26.58 3.41
CA PRO A 5 36.51 27.65 4.19
C PRO A 5 35.79 27.11 5.44
N SER A 6 35.92 27.89 6.51
CA SER A 6 35.32 27.76 7.83
C SER A 6 33.83 27.36 7.81
N SER A 7 33.50 26.32 8.59
CA SER A 7 32.12 25.88 8.82
C SER A 7 31.40 26.90 9.70
N ALA A 8 30.38 27.55 9.14
CA ALA A 8 29.47 28.40 9.91
C ALA A 8 28.58 27.51 10.81
N THR A 9 28.80 27.61 12.11
CA THR A 9 27.97 26.99 13.16
C THR A 9 26.55 27.59 13.13
N LEU A 10 25.55 26.76 12.82
CA LEU A 10 24.14 27.11 13.04
C LEU A 10 23.84 27.10 14.55
N PRO A 11 23.04 28.05 15.09
CA PRO A 11 22.71 28.07 16.50
C PRO A 11 21.78 26.89 16.86
N ALA A 12 22.12 26.22 17.96
CA ALA A 12 21.26 25.20 18.57
C ALA A 12 19.96 25.82 19.08
N ALA A 13 18.83 25.21 18.74
CA ALA A 13 17.54 25.52 19.35
C ALA A 13 17.56 25.11 20.83
N PRO A 14 16.87 25.86 21.73
CA PRO A 14 16.91 25.57 23.15
C PRO A 14 16.23 24.23 23.46
N ALA A 15 16.94 23.41 24.23
CA ALA A 15 16.40 22.21 24.85
C ALA A 15 15.53 22.61 26.05
N THR A 16 14.21 22.42 25.94
CA THR A 16 13.34 22.32 27.11
C THR A 16 13.15 20.83 27.42
N GLY A 17 13.75 20.41 28.53
CA GLY A 17 13.65 19.05 29.03
C GLY A 17 12.36 18.78 29.80
N GLY A 18 11.85 17.56 29.65
CA GLY A 18 11.35 16.74 30.76
C GLY A 18 9.88 16.91 31.15
N ALA A 19 9.02 16.09 30.56
CA ALA A 19 7.95 15.40 31.27
C ALA A 19 7.60 14.12 30.47
N GLY A 20 7.42 13.00 31.17
CA GLY A 20 7.24 11.68 30.58
C GLY A 20 6.23 11.65 29.44
N GLU A 21 6.59 10.98 28.36
CA GLU A 21 5.70 10.71 27.23
C GLU A 21 4.57 9.81 27.75
N ALA A 22 3.45 10.45 28.09
CA ALA A 22 2.23 9.76 28.40
C ALA A 22 1.88 8.91 27.16
N PRO A 23 1.42 7.65 27.33
CA PRO A 23 0.94 6.89 26.19
C PRO A 23 -0.18 7.69 25.53
N TYR A 24 -0.08 7.89 24.21
CA TYR A 24 -1.11 8.54 23.40
C TYR A 24 -2.46 7.83 23.64
N ALA A 25 -3.25 8.38 24.56
CA ALA A 25 -4.62 8.00 24.83
C ALA A 25 -5.52 9.02 24.12
N GLY A 26 -5.69 8.81 22.81
CA GLY A 26 -6.75 9.43 22.03
C GLY A 26 -7.93 8.45 21.93
N GLU A 27 -8.83 8.52 22.90
CA GLU A 27 -10.14 7.85 22.88
C GLU A 27 -11.02 8.60 21.86
N GLY A 28 -10.90 8.25 20.56
CA GLY A 28 -11.70 8.91 19.51
C GLY A 28 -11.30 8.68 18.05
N ASP A 29 -10.19 8.02 17.74
CA ASP A 29 -9.81 7.78 16.34
C ASP A 29 -9.23 6.38 16.13
N THR A 30 -9.92 5.56 15.34
CA THR A 30 -9.40 4.27 14.87
C THR A 30 -8.26 4.46 13.85
N GLY A 31 -8.01 5.71 13.41
CA GLY A 31 -6.82 6.14 12.68
C GLY A 31 -6.51 5.21 11.52
N VAL A 32 -7.36 5.18 10.50
CA VAL A 32 -7.16 4.36 9.31
C VAL A 32 -6.66 5.25 8.18
N HIS A 33 -5.63 4.82 7.47
CA HIS A 33 -5.17 5.51 6.26
C HIS A 33 -5.12 4.52 5.10
N THR A 34 -5.77 4.88 4.00
CA THR A 34 -5.85 4.01 2.83
C THR A 34 -4.79 4.39 1.82
N VAL A 35 -4.09 3.38 1.31
CA VAL A 35 -3.09 3.54 0.26
C VAL A 35 -3.36 2.55 -0.87
N PHE A 36 -2.98 2.94 -2.08
CA PHE A 36 -3.00 2.04 -3.24
C PHE A 36 -1.80 2.30 -4.13
N SER A 37 -1.24 1.26 -4.73
CA SER A 37 -0.11 1.37 -5.66
C SER A 37 -0.62 1.71 -7.07
N ALA A 38 0.09 2.59 -7.75
CA ALA A 38 -0.23 3.03 -9.10
C ALA A 38 1.05 3.36 -9.87
N GLU A 39 1.00 3.31 -11.19
CA GLU A 39 2.08 3.78 -12.07
C GLU A 39 1.67 5.07 -12.79
N CYS A 40 2.64 5.88 -13.21
CA CYS A 40 2.35 7.14 -13.91
C CYS A 40 1.97 6.95 -15.40
N ASN A 41 0.82 6.29 -15.64
CA ASN A 41 0.25 6.05 -16.96
C ASN A 41 -1.29 6.23 -16.96
N GLY A 42 -1.86 6.36 -18.16
CA GLY A 42 -3.29 6.62 -18.36
C GLY A 42 -4.24 5.58 -17.75
N TYR A 43 -3.80 4.32 -17.64
CA TYR A 43 -4.61 3.24 -17.07
C TYR A 43 -4.80 3.43 -15.56
N PHE A 44 -3.72 3.72 -14.85
CA PHE A 44 -3.83 4.02 -13.42
C PHE A 44 -4.46 5.39 -13.14
N ASP A 45 -4.45 6.33 -14.09
CA ASP A 45 -5.08 7.64 -13.91
C ASP A 45 -6.59 7.53 -13.71
N TRP A 46 -7.29 6.78 -14.58
CA TRP A 46 -8.74 6.60 -14.44
C TRP A 46 -9.11 5.74 -13.23
N GLN A 47 -8.32 4.71 -12.94
CA GLN A 47 -8.47 3.87 -11.75
C GLN A 47 -8.34 4.69 -10.45
N SER A 48 -7.32 5.54 -10.39
CA SER A 48 -7.09 6.46 -9.26
C SER A 48 -8.30 7.36 -9.03
N LEU A 49 -8.89 7.89 -10.10
CA LEU A 49 -10.06 8.75 -10.01
C LEU A 49 -11.29 7.96 -9.54
N ALA A 50 -11.54 6.78 -10.10
CA ALA A 50 -12.65 5.91 -9.70
C ALA A 50 -12.54 5.50 -8.23
N LEU A 51 -11.36 5.07 -7.80
CA LEU A 51 -11.09 4.71 -6.41
C LEU A 51 -11.30 5.90 -5.49
N ARG A 52 -10.74 7.09 -5.80
CA ARG A 52 -10.95 8.31 -5.00
C ARG A 52 -12.44 8.64 -4.83
N ARG A 53 -13.20 8.63 -5.92
CA ARG A 53 -14.63 8.96 -5.86
C ARG A 53 -15.43 7.92 -5.07
N SER A 54 -15.11 6.63 -5.23
CA SER A 54 -15.76 5.58 -4.45
C SER A 54 -15.40 5.64 -2.97
N PHE A 55 -14.14 5.96 -2.64
CA PHE A 55 -13.68 6.18 -1.27
C PHE A 55 -14.45 7.31 -0.59
N GLU A 56 -14.52 8.48 -1.24
CA GLU A 56 -15.29 9.65 -0.76
C GLU A 56 -16.78 9.30 -0.58
N ALA A 57 -17.40 8.64 -1.56
CA ALA A 57 -18.81 8.28 -1.52
C ALA A 57 -19.15 7.22 -0.46
N SER A 58 -18.18 6.37 -0.10
CA SER A 58 -18.39 5.29 0.86
C SER A 58 -18.42 5.73 2.33
N GLY A 59 -17.97 6.95 2.62
CA GLY A 59 -17.77 7.46 3.97
C GLY A 59 -16.61 6.79 4.72
N MET A 60 -15.65 6.19 4.01
CA MET A 60 -14.46 5.59 4.62
C MET A 60 -13.68 6.65 5.41
N ALA A 61 -13.28 6.30 6.63
CA ALA A 61 -12.55 7.21 7.50
C ALA A 61 -11.10 7.42 7.03
N GLY A 62 -10.54 8.58 7.39
CA GLY A 62 -9.15 8.94 7.18
C GLY A 62 -8.80 9.35 5.74
N GLY A 63 -7.49 9.32 5.44
CA GLY A 63 -6.95 9.79 4.17
C GLY A 63 -6.81 8.69 3.10
N LEU A 64 -6.69 9.12 1.86
CA LEU A 64 -6.34 8.29 0.71
C LEU A 64 -5.04 8.82 0.07
N THR A 65 -4.00 7.98 0.03
CA THR A 65 -2.75 8.30 -0.68
C THR A 65 -2.51 7.33 -1.83
N ARG A 66 -2.31 7.88 -3.03
CA ARG A 66 -1.79 7.14 -4.18
C ARG A 66 -0.28 6.98 -4.05
N LEU A 67 0.21 5.74 -4.02
CA LEU A 67 1.64 5.43 -4.04
C LEU A 67 2.07 5.30 -5.50
N LEU A 68 2.61 6.39 -6.06
CA LEU A 68 2.87 6.53 -7.48
C LEU A 68 4.31 6.09 -7.79
N ALA A 69 4.46 4.90 -8.36
CA ALA A 69 5.70 4.42 -8.97
C ALA A 69 5.92 5.18 -10.29
N CYS A 70 6.81 6.18 -10.26
CA CYS A 70 7.12 6.99 -11.43
C CYS A 70 8.60 7.33 -11.47
N PRO A 71 9.31 7.02 -12.56
CA PRO A 71 10.73 7.34 -12.67
C PRO A 71 10.93 8.85 -12.72
N ALA A 72 12.02 9.34 -12.12
CA ALA A 72 12.31 10.76 -11.97
C ALA A 72 12.20 11.57 -13.27
N ASP A 73 12.62 10.99 -14.40
CA ASP A 73 12.60 11.61 -15.74
C ASP A 73 11.18 11.87 -16.28
N ARG A 74 10.15 11.19 -15.73
CA ARG A 74 8.75 11.38 -16.13
C ARG A 74 7.92 12.18 -15.13
N VAL A 75 8.42 12.42 -13.91
CA VAL A 75 7.65 13.09 -12.86
C VAL A 75 7.24 14.51 -13.27
N GLU A 76 8.15 15.28 -13.87
CA GLU A 76 7.88 16.67 -14.28
C GLU A 76 6.77 16.73 -15.34
N ALA A 77 6.90 15.96 -16.42
CA ALA A 77 5.90 15.90 -17.48
C ALA A 77 4.54 15.37 -16.97
N TYR A 78 4.56 14.37 -16.08
CA TYR A 78 3.35 13.84 -15.46
C TYR A 78 2.68 14.90 -14.55
N SER A 79 3.46 15.66 -13.79
CA SER A 79 2.96 16.78 -12.97
C SER A 79 2.36 17.90 -13.84
N ALA A 80 3.07 18.32 -14.89
CA ALA A 80 2.63 19.38 -15.82
C ALA A 80 1.32 19.04 -16.54
N SER A 81 1.04 17.76 -16.75
CA SER A 81 -0.24 17.31 -17.33
C SER A 81 -1.43 17.39 -16.36
N GLY A 82 -1.24 17.79 -15.11
CA GLY A 82 -2.28 17.86 -14.08
C GLY A 82 -2.70 16.49 -13.51
N ARG A 83 -2.12 15.40 -13.97
CA ARG A 83 -2.49 14.03 -13.54
C ARG A 83 -1.99 13.69 -12.14
N LEU A 84 -0.90 14.34 -11.69
CA LEU A 84 -0.38 14.17 -10.34
C LEU A 84 -1.36 14.66 -9.26
N SER A 85 -2.15 15.70 -9.55
CA SER A 85 -3.09 16.30 -8.60
C SER A 85 -4.47 15.63 -8.56
N LEU A 86 -4.72 14.59 -9.37
CA LEU A 86 -5.99 13.85 -9.37
C LEU A 86 -6.32 13.22 -8.01
N VAL A 87 -5.27 12.81 -7.28
CA VAL A 87 -5.32 12.19 -5.95
C VAL A 87 -4.06 12.63 -5.20
N HIS A 88 -4.16 12.85 -3.88
CA HIS A 88 -2.97 13.05 -3.05
C HIS A 88 -1.99 11.89 -3.26
N SER A 89 -0.75 12.21 -3.67
CA SER A 89 0.20 11.21 -4.17
C SER A 89 1.52 11.28 -3.42
N PHE A 90 2.06 10.10 -3.09
CA PHE A 90 3.45 9.89 -2.70
C PHE A 90 4.19 9.29 -3.89
N VAL A 91 5.14 10.05 -4.46
CA VAL A 91 5.91 9.62 -5.63
C VAL A 91 7.18 8.90 -5.18
N HIS A 92 7.49 7.78 -5.81
CA HIS A 92 8.72 7.03 -5.57
C HIS A 92 9.23 6.35 -6.85
N GLU A 93 10.50 5.94 -6.82
CA GLU A 93 11.12 5.18 -7.92
C GLU A 93 10.42 3.82 -8.13
N PRO A 94 10.16 3.42 -9.39
CA PRO A 94 9.60 2.11 -9.70
C PRO A 94 10.56 0.97 -9.28
N ALA A 95 9.99 -0.14 -8.85
CA ALA A 95 10.71 -1.38 -8.56
C ALA A 95 10.43 -2.49 -9.60
N SER A 96 9.69 -2.17 -10.66
CA SER A 96 9.35 -3.12 -11.74
C SER A 96 10.54 -3.67 -12.50
N ARG A 97 11.75 -3.11 -12.31
CA ARG A 97 13.03 -3.60 -12.82
C ARG A 97 14.04 -3.81 -11.68
N TYR A 98 13.57 -4.33 -10.55
CA TYR A 98 14.44 -4.65 -9.42
C TYR A 98 15.57 -5.60 -9.83
N ASP A 99 15.23 -6.60 -10.65
CA ASP A 99 16.19 -7.36 -11.45
C ASP A 99 16.25 -6.74 -12.85
N PRO A 100 17.44 -6.33 -13.36
CA PRO A 100 17.59 -5.81 -14.71
C PRO A 100 17.08 -6.75 -15.81
N GLU A 101 17.12 -8.07 -15.57
CA GLU A 101 16.72 -9.11 -16.51
C GLU A 101 15.23 -9.49 -16.41
N ASP A 102 14.52 -9.05 -15.36
CA ASP A 102 13.11 -9.34 -15.12
C ASP A 102 12.29 -8.05 -14.95
N TYR A 103 11.52 -7.72 -16.00
CA TYR A 103 10.51 -6.69 -15.90
C TYR A 103 9.22 -7.29 -15.34
N TYR A 104 8.94 -7.00 -14.07
CA TYR A 104 7.73 -7.44 -13.40
C TYR A 104 7.04 -6.29 -12.64
N PRO A 105 5.97 -5.70 -13.22
CA PRO A 105 5.24 -4.57 -12.63
C PRO A 105 4.76 -4.82 -11.20
N SER A 106 4.42 -6.06 -10.86
CA SER A 106 3.88 -6.38 -9.54
C SER A 106 4.88 -6.18 -8.41
N TYR A 107 6.18 -6.07 -8.69
CA TYR A 107 7.18 -5.63 -7.69
C TYR A 107 6.93 -4.21 -7.17
N ASN A 108 6.25 -3.35 -7.96
CA ASN A 108 5.91 -1.99 -7.52
C ASN A 108 5.06 -2.01 -6.25
N LYS A 109 4.09 -2.91 -6.10
CA LYS A 109 3.15 -2.89 -4.97
C LYS A 109 3.85 -3.02 -3.60
N PRO A 110 4.65 -4.07 -3.31
CA PRO A 110 5.37 -4.14 -2.03
C PRO A 110 6.42 -3.03 -1.88
N ALA A 111 7.09 -2.63 -2.97
CA ALA A 111 8.07 -1.54 -2.93
C ALA A 111 7.45 -0.18 -2.59
N SER A 112 6.28 0.13 -3.17
CA SER A 112 5.48 1.33 -2.91
C SER A 112 5.16 1.45 -1.42
N VAL A 113 4.60 0.38 -0.83
CA VAL A 113 4.23 0.37 0.60
C VAL A 113 5.47 0.55 1.46
N ALA A 114 6.56 -0.16 1.16
CA ALA A 114 7.80 -0.05 1.91
C ALA A 114 8.46 1.34 1.79
N ALA A 115 8.42 1.97 0.61
CA ALA A 115 8.91 3.32 0.39
C ALA A 115 8.07 4.35 1.15
N PHE A 116 6.74 4.22 1.11
CA PHE A 116 5.81 5.07 1.83
C PHE A 116 6.02 5.02 3.34
N LEU A 117 6.11 3.82 3.93
CA LEU A 117 6.27 3.65 5.37
C LEU A 117 7.63 4.15 5.88
N ARG A 118 8.69 3.99 5.09
CA ARG A 118 10.06 4.37 5.50
C ARG A 118 10.39 5.84 5.23
N SER A 119 9.71 6.48 4.28
CA SER A 119 10.01 7.86 3.89
C SER A 119 9.42 8.89 4.86
N PRO A 120 10.17 9.94 5.23
CA PRO A 120 9.62 11.10 5.93
C PRO A 120 8.52 11.82 5.14
N SER A 121 8.57 11.79 3.81
CA SER A 121 7.55 12.38 2.94
C SER A 121 6.37 11.45 2.64
N GLY A 122 6.42 10.20 3.11
CA GLY A 122 5.36 9.20 2.98
C GLY A 122 4.44 9.20 4.20
N ALA A 123 4.47 8.11 4.98
CA ALA A 123 3.54 7.87 6.07
C ALA A 123 3.49 9.01 7.10
N ARG A 124 4.66 9.57 7.48
CA ARG A 124 4.71 10.68 8.45
C ARG A 124 4.03 11.95 7.91
N ARG A 125 4.23 12.27 6.63
CA ARG A 125 3.56 13.41 5.99
C ARG A 125 2.06 13.16 5.85
N SER A 126 1.64 11.97 5.44
CA SER A 126 0.21 11.64 5.38
C SER A 126 -0.42 11.68 6.77
N ALA A 127 0.25 11.21 7.82
CA ALA A 127 -0.23 11.34 9.19
C ALA A 127 -0.43 12.80 9.58
N ALA A 128 0.52 13.68 9.27
CA ALA A 128 0.40 15.12 9.54
C ALA A 128 -0.76 15.78 8.75
N LEU A 129 -1.05 15.31 7.54
CA LEU A 129 -2.14 15.84 6.69
C LEU A 129 -3.53 15.30 7.08
N PHE A 130 -3.61 14.08 7.60
CA PHE A 130 -4.87 13.36 7.79
C PHE A 130 -5.17 13.01 9.25
N GLY A 131 -4.53 13.66 10.22
CA GLY A 131 -4.89 13.51 11.65
C GLY A 131 -4.25 12.32 12.36
N GLY A 132 -3.20 11.73 11.79
CA GLY A 132 -2.56 10.53 12.31
C GLY A 132 -3.28 9.25 11.90
N PHE A 133 -2.59 8.11 11.99
CA PHE A 133 -3.20 6.80 11.77
C PHE A 133 -2.39 5.70 12.44
N ARG A 134 -3.08 4.61 12.81
CA ARG A 134 -2.54 3.38 13.39
C ARG A 134 -2.56 2.22 12.40
N TYR A 135 -3.53 2.21 11.50
CA TYR A 135 -3.71 1.16 10.50
C TYR A 135 -3.55 1.71 9.10
N VAL A 136 -2.87 0.94 8.25
CA VAL A 136 -2.81 1.20 6.81
C VAL A 136 -3.61 0.14 6.08
N VAL A 137 -4.61 0.56 5.33
CA VAL A 137 -5.35 -0.30 4.40
C VAL A 137 -4.64 -0.23 3.04
N VAL A 138 -4.15 -1.36 2.55
CA VAL A 138 -3.56 -1.46 1.21
C VAL A 138 -4.62 -1.98 0.25
N MET A 139 -5.00 -1.15 -0.72
CA MET A 139 -5.96 -1.48 -1.77
C MET A 139 -5.29 -1.62 -3.13
N ASP A 140 -5.87 -2.43 -4.00
CA ASP A 140 -5.54 -2.42 -5.43
C ASP A 140 -6.24 -1.25 -6.14
N ALA A 141 -5.61 -0.74 -7.20
CA ALA A 141 -6.12 0.44 -7.92
C ALA A 141 -7.42 0.15 -8.68
N ASP A 142 -7.66 -1.10 -9.06
CA ASP A 142 -8.84 -1.58 -9.78
C ASP A 142 -10.00 -1.97 -8.84
N MET A 143 -9.89 -1.67 -7.55
CA MET A 143 -10.96 -1.85 -6.58
C MET A 143 -11.83 -0.59 -6.45
N VAL A 144 -13.08 -0.78 -6.04
CA VAL A 144 -13.99 0.31 -5.66
C VAL A 144 -14.49 0.11 -4.23
N VAL A 145 -14.58 1.19 -3.46
CA VAL A 145 -15.13 1.14 -2.11
C VAL A 145 -16.63 1.36 -2.15
N ARG A 146 -17.41 0.34 -1.77
CA ARG A 146 -18.87 0.42 -1.77
C ARG A 146 -19.46 0.89 -0.45
N ARG A 147 -18.74 0.70 0.65
CA ARG A 147 -19.12 1.09 2.02
C ARG A 147 -17.86 1.20 2.87
N ALA A 148 -17.91 2.05 3.89
CA ALA A 148 -16.90 2.06 4.93
C ALA A 148 -16.78 0.68 5.60
N PHE A 149 -15.57 0.35 6.05
CA PHE A 149 -15.29 -0.82 6.85
C PHE A 149 -14.25 -0.48 7.91
N ASP A 150 -14.32 -1.18 9.04
CA ASP A 150 -13.38 -1.02 10.14
C ASP A 150 -12.35 -2.17 10.09
N PRO A 151 -11.06 -1.89 9.82
CA PRO A 151 -10.04 -2.94 9.82
C PRO A 151 -9.88 -3.62 11.18
N VAL A 152 -10.14 -2.93 12.30
CA VAL A 152 -10.05 -3.49 13.65
C VAL A 152 -11.18 -4.49 13.87
N ALA A 153 -12.40 -4.15 13.48
CA ALA A 153 -13.54 -5.07 13.49
C ALA A 153 -13.31 -6.30 12.59
N LEU A 154 -12.49 -6.17 11.54
CA LEU A 154 -12.05 -7.29 10.69
C LEU A 154 -10.89 -8.11 11.29
N GLY A 155 -10.37 -7.71 12.46
CA GLY A 155 -9.35 -8.45 13.22
C GLY A 155 -7.92 -7.89 13.09
N ALA A 156 -7.74 -6.74 12.43
CA ALA A 156 -6.44 -6.08 12.35
C ALA A 156 -5.96 -5.68 13.76
N ARG A 157 -4.70 -5.98 14.06
CA ARG A 157 -4.04 -5.57 15.31
C ARG A 157 -2.54 -5.47 15.07
N ALA A 158 -1.81 -4.83 15.98
CA ALA A 158 -0.36 -4.73 15.87
C ALA A 158 0.28 -6.12 15.69
N GLY A 159 1.16 -6.25 14.68
CA GLY A 159 1.79 -7.52 14.31
C GLY A 159 0.89 -8.51 13.55
N HIS A 160 -0.35 -8.15 13.24
CA HIS A 160 -1.29 -9.02 12.52
C HIS A 160 -2.06 -8.26 11.44
N ALA A 161 -1.72 -8.57 10.19
CA ALA A 161 -2.45 -8.07 9.03
C ALA A 161 -3.68 -8.96 8.75
N VAL A 162 -4.76 -8.32 8.30
CA VAL A 162 -5.95 -9.01 7.78
C VAL A 162 -6.08 -8.69 6.30
N GLY A 163 -6.53 -9.68 5.53
CA GLY A 163 -6.72 -9.56 4.09
C GLY A 163 -8.11 -10.02 3.67
N GLY A 164 -8.63 -9.41 2.61
CA GLY A 164 -9.83 -9.93 1.95
C GLY A 164 -9.55 -11.31 1.35
N ALA A 165 -10.53 -12.22 1.45
CA ALA A 165 -10.44 -13.50 0.78
C ALA A 165 -10.62 -13.29 -0.74
N TYR A 166 -9.55 -13.50 -1.50
CA TYR A 166 -9.62 -13.59 -2.96
C TYR A 166 -10.18 -14.94 -3.38
N ALA A 167 -11.50 -15.06 -3.32
CA ALA A 167 -12.21 -16.32 -3.53
C ALA A 167 -12.46 -16.65 -5.01
N TYR A 168 -11.95 -15.86 -5.97
CA TYR A 168 -12.24 -16.07 -7.40
C TYR A 168 -11.65 -17.37 -7.98
N LEU A 169 -10.72 -18.02 -7.26
CA LEU A 169 -10.22 -19.37 -7.58
C LEU A 169 -10.81 -20.47 -6.69
N VAL A 170 -11.64 -20.11 -5.71
CA VAL A 170 -12.28 -21.10 -4.83
C VAL A 170 -13.41 -21.76 -5.61
N GLY A 171 -13.26 -23.06 -5.91
CA GLY A 171 -14.26 -23.84 -6.64
C GLY A 171 -14.13 -23.79 -8.16
N THR A 172 -13.04 -23.24 -8.71
CA THR A 172 -12.79 -23.29 -10.17
C THR A 172 -12.10 -24.60 -10.55
N GLU A 173 -12.78 -25.44 -11.34
CA GLU A 173 -12.24 -26.70 -11.90
C GLU A 173 -11.74 -26.55 -13.35
N ASN A 174 -11.60 -25.32 -13.85
CA ASN A 174 -11.29 -25.02 -15.24
C ASN A 174 -9.80 -25.17 -15.62
N GLY A 175 -9.02 -25.91 -14.82
CA GLY A 175 -7.59 -26.16 -15.07
C GLY A 175 -6.68 -24.93 -14.96
N LEU A 176 -7.18 -23.79 -14.47
CA LEU A 176 -6.34 -22.59 -14.25
C LEU A 176 -5.25 -22.84 -13.20
N VAL A 177 -5.55 -23.66 -12.18
CA VAL A 177 -4.59 -24.07 -11.15
C VAL A 177 -3.37 -24.75 -11.78
N ASP A 178 -3.58 -25.59 -12.80
CA ASP A 178 -2.51 -26.34 -13.47
C ASP A 178 -1.54 -25.43 -14.25
N ARG A 179 -1.93 -24.17 -14.52
CA ARG A 179 -1.06 -23.17 -15.15
C ARG A 179 -0.12 -22.46 -14.17
N PHE A 180 -0.41 -22.52 -12.87
CA PHE A 180 0.39 -21.86 -11.83
C PHE A 180 1.20 -22.84 -10.98
N LEU A 181 0.87 -24.13 -11.03
CA LEU A 181 1.68 -25.17 -10.42
C LEU A 181 2.70 -25.70 -11.44
N PRO A 182 3.96 -25.94 -11.04
CA PRO A 182 4.89 -26.65 -11.91
C PRO A 182 4.33 -28.01 -12.26
N ALA A 183 4.60 -28.48 -13.49
CA ALA A 183 4.22 -29.81 -13.92
C ALA A 183 4.67 -30.84 -12.87
N PRO A 184 3.80 -31.79 -12.47
CA PRO A 184 4.20 -32.82 -11.53
C PRO A 184 5.43 -33.54 -12.06
N ALA A 185 6.41 -33.80 -11.19
CA ALA A 185 7.61 -34.53 -11.56
C ALA A 185 7.22 -35.88 -12.20
N PRO A 186 7.99 -36.37 -13.20
CA PRO A 186 7.69 -37.63 -13.86
C PRO A 186 7.52 -38.76 -12.83
N GLY A 187 6.34 -39.39 -12.79
CA GLY A 187 6.00 -40.45 -11.84
C GLY A 187 5.15 -40.04 -10.64
N ALA A 188 4.83 -38.76 -10.46
CA ALA A 188 3.81 -38.35 -9.49
C ALA A 188 2.41 -38.60 -10.07
N ASN A 189 1.67 -39.56 -9.50
CA ASN A 189 0.30 -39.88 -9.93
C ASN A 189 -0.59 -38.64 -9.83
N ALA A 190 -1.29 -38.31 -10.93
CA ALA A 190 -2.29 -37.23 -11.04
C ALA A 190 -3.49 -37.34 -10.07
N GLY A 191 -3.51 -38.37 -9.22
CA GLY A 191 -4.56 -38.63 -8.24
C GLY A 191 -4.08 -38.63 -6.78
N SER A 192 -2.84 -38.25 -6.46
CA SER A 192 -2.46 -38.11 -5.05
C SER A 192 -2.99 -36.76 -4.53
N PRO A 193 -3.96 -36.73 -3.59
CA PRO A 193 -4.34 -35.50 -2.95
C PRO A 193 -3.20 -35.15 -2.00
N ARG A 194 -2.20 -34.40 -2.50
CA ARG A 194 -1.63 -33.36 -1.64
C ARG A 194 -2.73 -32.33 -1.48
N ALA A 195 -3.70 -32.69 -0.65
CA ALA A 195 -4.73 -31.83 -0.18
C ALA A 195 -4.00 -30.63 0.41
N TYR A 196 -4.05 -29.50 -0.30
CA TYR A 196 -4.18 -28.25 0.41
C TYR A 196 -5.42 -28.45 1.27
N ALA A 197 -5.20 -28.75 2.55
CA ALA A 197 -6.28 -28.84 3.51
C ALA A 197 -7.09 -27.56 3.33
N PRO A 198 -8.40 -27.65 3.01
CA PRO A 198 -9.21 -26.46 2.89
C PRO A 198 -9.04 -25.72 4.20
N LEU A 199 -8.54 -24.48 4.13
CA LEU A 199 -8.58 -23.57 5.28
C LEU A 199 -10.00 -23.68 5.82
N ALA A 200 -10.11 -24.19 7.05
CA ALA A 200 -11.37 -24.54 7.67
C ALA A 200 -12.35 -23.38 7.41
N ARG A 201 -13.55 -23.70 6.90
CA ARG A 201 -14.64 -22.74 6.82
C ARG A 201 -14.73 -22.07 8.18
N VAL A 202 -14.28 -20.82 8.27
CA VAL A 202 -14.60 -19.96 9.41
C VAL A 202 -16.08 -19.68 9.24
N GLY A 203 -16.88 -20.55 9.86
CA GLY A 203 -18.33 -20.49 9.83
C GLY A 203 -18.81 -19.22 10.51
N GLY A 204 -19.26 -18.27 9.70
CA GLY A 204 -20.17 -17.21 10.10
C GLY A 204 -21.26 -17.16 9.03
N ARG A 205 -22.48 -17.53 9.40
CA ARG A 205 -23.65 -17.38 8.53
C ARG A 205 -23.83 -15.90 8.19
N VAL A 206 -24.04 -15.61 6.91
CA VAL A 206 -24.54 -14.31 6.41
C VAL A 206 -25.99 -14.14 6.85
#